data_AF-A0AAV1B2C2-F1
#
_entry.id   AF-A0AAV1B2C2-F1
#
_cell.length_a   1.000
_cell.length_b   1.000
_cell.length_c   1.000
_cell.angle_alpha   90.00
_cell.angle_beta   90.00
_cell.angle_gamma   90.00
#
_symmetry.space_group_name_H-M   'P 1'
#
loop_
_entity.id
_entity.type
_entity.pdbx_description
1 polymer ?
#
loop_
_entity_poly.entity_id
_entity_poly.type
_entity_poly.pdbx_seq_one_letter_code
_entity_poly.pdbx_strand_id
1 'polypeptide(L)'
;MHAAYGDDYYICRFQEPGKMEDEMAEVGAAYVLKDILTTRQTEDDLAYYVSKLEKTGFTGGLNYYRNFNTNWELMAPWNGVKIKKGVAHFNNQETAEEISNHIYEYIKKF
;
A
#
# COMPACT_ATOMS: atom_id res chain seq x y z
N MET A 1 7.89 -11.18 -7.47
CA MET A 1 6.49 -11.57 -7.22
C MET A 1 6.10 -12.78 -8.06
N HIS A 2 5.99 -12.68 -9.38
CA HIS A 2 5.77 -13.85 -10.26
C HIS A 2 6.74 -15.00 -9.98
N ALA A 3 8.05 -14.72 -9.96
CA ALA A 3 9.08 -15.74 -9.69
C ALA A 3 9.00 -16.38 -8.29
N ALA A 4 8.37 -15.72 -7.32
CA ALA A 4 8.31 -16.18 -5.93
C ALA A 4 6.96 -16.84 -5.58
N TYR A 5 5.87 -16.37 -6.18
CA TYR A 5 4.50 -16.73 -5.80
C TYR A 5 3.63 -17.21 -6.97
N GLY A 6 4.18 -17.24 -8.19
CA GLY A 6 3.46 -17.61 -9.41
C GLY A 6 2.58 -16.50 -9.98
N ASP A 7 1.96 -16.79 -11.12
CA ASP A 7 1.14 -15.84 -11.88
C ASP A 7 -0.25 -15.61 -11.23
N ASP A 8 -0.74 -16.59 -10.47
CA ASP A 8 -2.05 -16.54 -9.82
C ASP A 8 -2.07 -15.65 -8.56
N TYR A 9 -0.91 -15.16 -8.12
CA TYR A 9 -0.83 -14.30 -6.96
C TYR A 9 -1.48 -12.93 -7.26
N TYR A 10 -2.43 -12.49 -6.43
CA TYR A 10 -3.30 -11.35 -6.74
C TYR A 10 -2.55 -10.05 -7.12
N ILE A 11 -1.38 -9.80 -6.52
CA ILE A 11 -0.55 -8.62 -6.83
C ILE A 11 -0.04 -8.62 -8.28
N CYS A 12 0.12 -9.79 -8.88
CA CYS A 12 0.53 -9.96 -10.26
C CYS A 12 -0.48 -9.32 -11.24
N ARG A 13 -1.76 -9.20 -10.86
CA ARG A 13 -2.79 -8.53 -11.67
C ARG A 13 -2.53 -7.04 -11.91
N PHE A 14 -1.79 -6.39 -11.02
CA PHE A 14 -1.50 -4.96 -11.10
C PHE A 14 -0.24 -4.63 -11.93
N GLN A 15 0.49 -5.65 -12.39
CA GLN A 15 1.83 -5.45 -12.97
C GLN A 15 1.79 -4.90 -14.40
N GLU A 16 0.77 -5.23 -15.17
CA GLU A 16 0.59 -4.75 -16.55
C GLU A 16 -0.02 -3.33 -16.54
N PRO A 17 0.68 -2.30 -17.05
CA PRO A 17 0.12 -0.95 -17.17
C PRO A 17 -1.09 -0.91 -18.09
N GLY A 18 -2.15 -0.21 -17.68
CA GLY A 18 -3.38 -0.04 -18.45
C GLY A 18 -4.44 -1.09 -18.15
N LYS A 19 -4.05 -2.35 -17.93
CA LYS A 19 -5.02 -3.44 -17.75
C LYS A 19 -5.96 -3.25 -16.56
N MET A 20 -5.40 -3.03 -15.37
CA MET A 20 -6.22 -2.79 -14.18
C MET A 20 -6.90 -1.42 -14.24
N GLU A 21 -6.24 -0.41 -14.81
CA GLU A 21 -6.87 0.89 -15.02
C GLU A 21 -8.14 0.80 -15.86
N ASP A 22 -8.11 0.03 -16.95
CA ASP A 22 -9.25 -0.17 -17.84
C ASP A 22 -10.38 -0.94 -17.13
N GLU A 23 -10.05 -2.02 -16.40
CA GLU A 23 -11.02 -2.77 -15.59
C GLU A 23 -11.68 -1.88 -14.52
N MET A 24 -10.90 -1.03 -13.84
CA MET A 24 -11.42 -0.08 -12.83
C MET A 24 -12.26 1.03 -13.48
N ALA A 25 -11.90 1.47 -14.69
CA ALA A 25 -12.65 2.47 -15.44
C ALA A 25 -14.02 1.95 -15.89
N GLU A 26 -14.11 0.67 -16.25
CA GLU A 26 -15.36 0.01 -16.66
C GLU A 26 -16.42 0.04 -15.54
N VAL A 27 -16.01 -0.23 -14.29
CA VAL A 27 -16.92 -0.28 -13.14
C VAL A 27 -17.09 1.08 -12.43
N GLY A 28 -16.16 2.01 -12.64
CA GLY A 28 -16.16 3.36 -12.09
C GLY A 28 -15.66 3.45 -10.64
N ALA A 29 -15.12 4.63 -10.29
CA ALA A 29 -14.42 4.84 -9.01
C ALA A 29 -15.29 4.62 -7.77
N ALA A 30 -16.59 4.95 -7.84
CA ALA A 30 -17.52 4.74 -6.74
C ALA A 30 -17.72 3.25 -6.41
N TYR A 31 -17.80 2.40 -7.44
CA TYR A 31 -17.93 0.96 -7.25
C TYR A 31 -16.65 0.37 -6.66
N VAL A 32 -15.49 0.73 -7.24
CA VAL A 32 -14.18 0.29 -6.73
C VAL A 32 -14.00 0.64 -5.25
N LEU A 33 -14.33 1.87 -4.85
CA LEU A 33 -14.21 2.28 -3.45
C LEU A 33 -15.20 1.57 -2.53
N LYS A 34 -16.42 1.31 -2.97
CA LYS A 34 -17.40 0.54 -2.18
C LYS A 34 -16.94 -0.90 -1.94
N ASP A 35 -16.36 -1.53 -2.96
CA ASP A 35 -15.83 -2.89 -2.87
C ASP A 35 -14.65 -2.98 -1.90
N ILE A 36 -13.70 -2.04 -2.00
CA ILE A 36 -12.51 -1.99 -1.12
C ILE A 36 -12.90 -1.67 0.33
N LEU A 37 -13.80 -0.71 0.54
CA LEU A 37 -14.11 -0.19 1.87
C LEU A 37 -15.24 -0.97 2.57
N THR A 38 -15.94 -1.88 1.88
CA THR A 38 -16.98 -2.77 2.46
C THR A 38 -17.95 -2.03 3.39
N THR A 39 -18.44 -0.87 2.94
CA THR A 39 -19.37 0.04 3.66
C THR A 39 -18.90 0.55 5.03
N ARG A 40 -17.59 0.55 5.33
CA ARG A 40 -17.05 1.06 6.61
C ARG A 40 -17.03 2.59 6.73
N GLN A 41 -17.43 3.30 5.68
CA GLN A 41 -17.33 4.76 5.56
C GLN A 41 -18.71 5.36 5.31
N THR A 42 -18.87 6.63 5.68
CA THR A 42 -20.10 7.38 5.40
C THR A 42 -20.21 7.70 3.90
N GLU A 43 -21.41 8.09 3.44
CA GLU A 43 -21.61 8.53 2.05
C GLU A 43 -20.80 9.80 1.72
N ASP A 44 -20.61 10.70 2.69
CA ASP A 44 -19.81 11.92 2.52
C ASP A 44 -18.32 11.58 2.33
N ASP A 45 -17.79 10.64 3.12
CA ASP A 45 -16.43 10.15 2.97
C ASP A 45 -16.24 9.50 1.60
N LEU A 46 -17.20 8.66 1.18
CA LEU A 46 -17.16 8.02 -0.13
C LEU A 46 -17.14 9.06 -1.25
N ALA A 47 -18.04 10.05 -1.20
CA ALA A 47 -18.10 11.12 -2.20
C ALA A 47 -16.80 11.91 -2.27
N TYR A 48 -16.17 12.18 -1.12
CA TYR A 48 -14.86 12.80 -1.06
C TYR A 48 -13.81 11.98 -1.82
N TYR A 49 -13.67 10.68 -1.54
CA TYR A 49 -12.67 9.84 -2.20
C TYR A 49 -12.92 9.66 -3.70
N VAL A 50 -14.18 9.49 -4.11
CA VAL A 50 -14.57 9.41 -5.53
C VAL A 50 -14.11 10.66 -6.27
N SER A 51 -14.41 11.85 -5.74
CA SER A 51 -14.02 13.12 -6.38
C SER A 51 -12.50 13.27 -6.57
N LYS A 52 -11.69 12.66 -5.69
CA LYS A 52 -10.23 12.67 -5.81
C LYS A 52 -9.77 11.71 -6.90
N LEU A 53 -10.27 10.48 -6.90
CA LEU A 53 -9.84 9.45 -7.85
C LEU A 53 -10.33 9.70 -9.27
N GLU A 54 -11.48 10.34 -9.46
CA GLU A 54 -11.91 10.81 -10.79
C GLU A 54 -10.96 11.86 -11.38
N LYS A 55 -10.33 12.67 -10.52
CA LYS A 55 -9.36 13.68 -10.94
C LYS A 55 -7.96 13.11 -11.17
N THR A 56 -7.51 12.17 -10.33
CA THR A 56 -6.13 11.66 -10.36
C THR A 56 -5.97 10.36 -11.12
N GLY A 57 -7.05 9.62 -11.34
CA GLY A 57 -7.03 8.23 -11.78
C GLY A 57 -6.40 7.28 -10.74
N PHE A 58 -6.28 6.01 -11.13
CA PHE A 58 -5.74 4.94 -10.28
C PHE A 58 -4.26 4.61 -10.52
N THR A 59 -3.68 5.09 -11.63
CA THR A 59 -2.31 4.74 -12.06
C THR A 59 -1.28 5.02 -10.98
N GLY A 60 -1.38 6.16 -10.28
CA GLY A 60 -0.47 6.51 -9.20
C GLY A 60 -0.47 5.47 -8.07
N GLY A 61 -1.65 5.01 -7.64
CA GLY A 61 -1.80 3.97 -6.62
C GLY A 61 -1.33 2.60 -7.13
N LEU A 62 -1.66 2.24 -8.37
CA LEU A 62 -1.27 0.97 -8.98
C LEU A 62 0.26 0.85 -9.16
N ASN A 63 0.94 1.96 -9.42
CA ASN A 63 2.40 1.99 -9.54
C ASN A 63 3.13 1.53 -8.27
N TYR A 64 2.53 1.66 -7.08
CA TYR A 64 3.13 1.09 -5.87
C TYR A 64 3.26 -0.43 -5.96
N TYR A 65 2.24 -1.11 -6.49
CA TYR A 65 2.26 -2.56 -6.67
C TYR A 65 3.22 -2.99 -7.78
N ARG A 66 3.37 -2.19 -8.85
CA ARG A 66 4.31 -2.43 -9.95
C ARG A 66 5.77 -2.40 -9.52
N ASN A 67 6.07 -1.65 -8.46
CA ASN A 67 7.42 -1.55 -7.92
C ASN A 67 7.79 -2.67 -6.94
N PHE A 68 6.92 -3.67 -6.69
CA PHE A 68 7.22 -4.70 -5.68
C PHE A 68 8.46 -5.54 -5.99
N ASN A 69 8.71 -5.87 -7.27
CA ASN A 69 9.94 -6.58 -7.65
C ASN A 69 11.17 -5.71 -7.40
N THR A 70 11.16 -4.48 -7.91
CA THR A 70 12.27 -3.53 -7.73
C THR A 70 12.52 -3.24 -6.26
N ASN A 71 11.47 -3.00 -5.48
CA ASN A 71 11.58 -2.78 -4.04
C ASN A 71 12.18 -4.01 -3.34
N TRP A 72 11.80 -5.23 -3.74
CA TRP A 72 12.38 -6.44 -3.17
C TRP A 72 13.88 -6.54 -3.43
N GLU A 73 14.33 -6.23 -4.65
CA GLU A 73 15.75 -6.21 -5.01
C GLU A 73 16.50 -5.10 -4.28
N LEU A 74 15.93 -3.89 -4.26
CA LEU A 74 16.51 -2.76 -3.55
C LEU A 74 16.60 -3.02 -2.06
N MET A 75 15.64 -3.71 -1.45
CA MET A 75 15.63 -4.03 -0.03
C MET A 75 16.59 -5.18 0.35
N ALA A 76 17.22 -5.85 -0.62
CA ALA A 76 18.12 -6.98 -0.35
C ALA A 76 19.26 -6.68 0.64
N PRO A 77 19.91 -5.49 0.65
CA PRO A 77 20.94 -5.14 1.65
C PRO A 77 20.43 -5.12 3.10
N TRP A 78 19.12 -4.99 3.30
CA TRP A 78 18.48 -4.99 4.62
C TRP A 78 17.92 -6.37 5.02
N ASN A 79 18.19 -7.41 4.24
CA ASN A 79 17.80 -8.77 4.60
C ASN A 79 18.45 -9.18 5.93
N GLY A 80 17.63 -9.62 6.89
CA GLY A 80 18.09 -10.02 8.22
C GLY A 80 18.30 -8.88 9.22
N VAL A 81 17.98 -7.63 8.84
CA VAL A 81 17.88 -6.54 9.82
C VAL A 81 16.81 -6.90 10.84
N LYS A 82 17.17 -6.85 12.13
CA LYS A 82 16.28 -7.21 13.22
C LYS A 82 15.13 -6.20 13.31
N ILE A 83 13.97 -6.61 12.79
CA ILE A 83 12.69 -6.00 13.14
C ILE A 83 12.47 -6.26 14.63
N LYS A 84 12.01 -5.25 15.37
CA LYS A 84 11.88 -5.28 16.82
C LYS A 84 11.08 -6.51 17.26
N LYS A 85 11.68 -7.37 18.07
CA LYS A 85 11.09 -8.64 18.50
C LYS A 85 9.84 -8.36 19.34
N GLY A 86 8.72 -8.99 19.01
CA GLY A 86 7.47 -8.89 19.77
C GLY A 86 6.58 -7.70 19.38
N VAL A 87 6.83 -7.07 18.23
CA VAL A 87 6.02 -5.97 17.72
C VAL A 87 5.46 -6.35 16.35
N ALA A 88 4.14 -6.34 16.21
CA ALA A 88 3.44 -6.70 14.99
C ALA A 88 3.25 -5.48 14.07
N HIS A 89 2.24 -5.53 13.20
CA HIS A 89 2.06 -4.62 12.08
C HIS A 89 1.89 -3.15 12.49
N PHE A 90 1.34 -2.89 13.68
CA PHE A 90 1.09 -1.53 14.21
C PHE A 90 2.08 -1.19 15.31
N ASN A 91 3.36 -1.22 14.95
CA ASN A 91 4.45 -1.01 15.90
C ASN A 91 4.30 0.29 16.69
N ASN A 92 3.89 1.37 16.03
CA ASN A 92 3.60 2.69 16.57
C ASN A 92 2.43 2.73 17.56
N GLN A 93 1.60 1.68 17.63
CA GLN A 93 0.52 1.53 18.60
C GLN A 93 0.89 0.54 19.71
N GLU A 94 1.59 -0.54 19.36
CA GLU A 94 1.96 -1.62 20.28
C GLU A 94 3.15 -1.24 21.19
N THR A 95 4.07 -0.40 20.71
CA THR A 95 5.23 0.09 21.47
C THR A 95 5.48 1.59 21.22
N ALA A 96 4.41 2.39 21.28
CA ALA A 96 4.40 3.82 20.91
C ALA A 96 5.51 4.64 21.59
N GLU A 97 5.71 4.46 22.90
CA GLU A 97 6.71 5.21 23.68
C GLU A 97 8.15 4.84 23.28
N GLU A 98 8.46 3.55 23.16
CA GLU A 98 9.80 3.12 22.75
C GLU A 98 10.14 3.52 21.31
N ILE A 99 9.16 3.52 20.40
CA ILE A 99 9.36 3.99 19.03
C ILE A 99 9.57 5.51 19.00
N SER A 100 8.77 6.26 19.77
CA SER A 100 8.91 7.71 19.88
C SER A 100 10.30 8.07 20.42
N ASN A 101 10.75 7.38 21.47
CA ASN A 101 12.09 7.56 22.04
C ASN A 101 13.19 7.18 21.03
N HIS A 102 13.04 6.06 20.31
CA HIS A 102 13.99 5.66 19.29
C HIS A 102 14.13 6.70 18.16
N ILE A 103 13.01 7.22 17.67
CA ILE A 103 12.98 8.28 16.65
C ILE A 103 13.61 9.56 17.19
N TYR A 104 13.24 9.98 18.41
CA TYR A 104 13.76 11.17 19.05
C TYR A 104 15.28 11.12 19.21
N GLU A 105 15.81 10.02 19.72
CA GLU A 105 17.26 9.81 19.90
C GLU A 105 18.02 9.67 18.57
N TYR A 106 17.39 9.16 17.52
CA TYR A 106 17.98 9.16 16.18
C TYR A 106 18.11 10.58 15.62
N ILE A 107 17.04 11.37 15.70
CA ILE A 107 17.02 12.75 15.17
C ILE A 107 18.04 13.63 15.91
N LYS A 108 18.17 13.47 17.24
CA LYS A 108 19.14 14.21 18.06
C LYS A 108 20.62 14.01 17.68
N LYS A 109 20.95 12.96 16.93
CA LYS A 109 22.33 12.66 16.51
C LYS A 109 22.78 13.46 15.29
N PHE A 110 21.87 14.20 14.66
CA PHE A 110 22.13 15.15 13.58
C PHE A 110 21.83 16.58 14.06
#